data_AF-A0A564VQP2-F1
#
_entry.id   AF-A0A564VQP2-F1
#
_cell.length_a   1.000
_cell.length_b   1.000
_cell.length_c   1.000
_cell.angle_alpha   90.00
_cell.angle_beta   90.00
_cell.angle_gamma   90.00
#
_symmetry.space_group_name_H-M   'P 1'
#
loop_
_entity.id
_entity.type
_entity.pdbx_description
1 polymer ?
#
loop_
_entity_poly.entity_id
_entity_poly.type
_entity_poly.pdbx_seq_one_letter_code
_entity_poly.pdbx_strand_id
1 'polypeptide(L)'
;MSVSVDSTFAFDPNVQDSGMAARGLYVTMVTWCDHQMYTRPDEFDGTFDLKRVKNVGGTLRLVRELVANGLFEEVSEGVYTVVTRRGLAVFGSFKNQKKPLTPEEAAELHNKKVNAGHAGGKASGLARQAKAEAKAKQNASDETKQTASTNVKQNEADAKQTASTSGKQNASTTIPNQTIPISSPNPSAPKTEAEPNRVPLAQLEDRMLADPFTTAWNAYPSHTGSRKEAETAFHAATQGLDGLPPCQPKDLIGAVISYAKTVDQPRYAPKMSRWLRNGQYVDHLPSKPNRTEWGGITRQWLQQHAISLVPAGAWTDSVEQTFWAHVKTGEEPETVARRLVNEINERSQAS
;
A
#
# COMPACT_ATOMS: atom_id res chain seq x y z
N MET A 1 8.07 -1.95 13.29
CA MET A 1 7.67 -0.53 13.35
C MET A 1 8.93 0.30 13.59
N SER A 2 9.60 0.78 12.55
CA SER A 2 10.48 1.96 12.70
C SER A 2 9.74 3.12 12.04
N VAL A 3 9.47 4.15 12.82
CA VAL A 3 9.00 5.43 12.33
C VAL A 3 10.24 6.31 12.36
N SER A 4 10.81 6.60 11.19
CA SER A 4 12.09 7.32 11.07
C SER A 4 11.94 8.84 11.26
N VAL A 5 10.69 9.35 11.22
CA VAL A 5 10.34 10.78 11.34
C VAL A 5 9.32 10.98 12.46
N ASP A 6 9.64 11.83 13.44
CA ASP A 6 8.79 12.04 14.62
C ASP A 6 7.42 12.66 14.24
N SER A 7 6.36 12.32 14.99
CA SER A 7 5.03 12.94 14.87
C SER A 7 5.05 14.47 14.96
N THR A 8 6.07 15.05 15.61
CA THR A 8 6.22 16.50 15.72
C THR A 8 7.08 17.13 14.63
N PHE A 9 7.55 16.36 13.64
CA PHE A 9 8.42 16.84 12.54
C PHE A 9 7.87 18.07 11.83
N ALA A 10 6.57 18.11 11.57
CA ALA A 10 5.93 19.25 10.88
C ALA A 10 5.91 20.55 11.71
N PHE A 11 6.21 20.48 13.01
CA PHE A 11 6.20 21.62 13.93
C PHE A 11 7.61 22.12 14.29
N ASP A 12 8.68 21.46 13.82
CA ASP A 12 10.04 21.95 14.06
C ASP A 12 10.29 23.24 13.24
N PRO A 13 10.77 24.34 13.85
CA PRO A 13 11.01 25.60 13.14
C PRO A 13 11.90 25.46 11.91
N ASN A 14 12.95 24.63 11.99
CA ASN A 14 13.88 24.40 10.88
C ASN A 14 13.19 23.70 9.70
N VAL A 15 12.21 22.85 9.99
CA VAL A 15 11.37 22.21 8.99
C VAL A 15 10.42 23.23 8.40
N GLN A 16 9.80 24.09 9.22
CA GLN A 16 8.89 25.14 8.76
C GLN A 16 9.57 26.19 7.87
N ASP A 17 10.83 26.49 8.12
CA ASP A 17 11.64 27.41 7.31
C ASP A 17 12.18 26.77 6.03
N SER A 18 12.07 25.45 5.89
CA SER A 18 12.42 24.72 4.67
C SER A 18 11.28 24.68 3.67
N GLY A 19 11.58 24.77 2.39
CA GLY A 19 10.65 24.55 1.29
C GLY A 19 10.18 23.09 1.21
N MET A 20 9.00 22.86 0.63
CA MET A 20 8.39 21.52 0.63
C MET A 20 9.24 20.45 -0.08
N ALA A 21 9.97 20.83 -1.13
CA ALA A 21 10.91 19.94 -1.81
C ALA A 21 12.12 19.56 -0.92
N ALA A 22 12.63 20.50 -0.12
CA ALA A 22 13.72 20.24 0.82
C ALA A 22 13.26 19.30 1.93
N ARG A 23 12.07 19.54 2.51
CA ARG A 23 11.45 18.64 3.50
C ARG A 23 11.29 17.22 2.96
N GLY A 24 10.78 17.09 1.74
CA GLY A 24 10.64 15.80 1.07
C GLY A 24 11.99 15.08 0.88
N LEU A 25 13.03 15.83 0.51
CA LEU A 25 14.39 15.28 0.41
C LEU A 25 14.93 14.82 1.77
N TYR A 26 14.74 15.62 2.84
CA TYR A 26 15.16 15.25 4.19
C TYR A 26 14.50 13.95 4.65
N VAL A 27 13.18 13.83 4.54
CA VAL A 27 12.44 12.62 4.94
C VAL A 27 12.90 11.39 4.13
N THR A 28 13.15 11.57 2.84
CA THR A 28 13.64 10.50 1.96
C THR A 28 15.03 10.03 2.40
N MET A 29 15.94 10.96 2.70
CA MET A 29 17.29 10.64 3.15
C MET A 29 17.30 10.02 4.54
N VAL A 30 16.48 10.50 5.47
CA VAL A 30 16.30 9.89 6.79
C VAL A 30 15.83 8.44 6.68
N THR A 31 14.80 8.18 5.87
CA THR A 31 14.27 6.82 5.68
C THR A 31 15.31 5.89 5.06
N TRP A 32 16.09 6.41 4.10
CA TRP A 32 17.17 5.64 3.51
C TRP A 32 18.30 5.35 4.52
N CYS A 33 18.72 6.35 5.31
CA CYS A 33 19.74 6.18 6.35
C CYS A 33 19.29 5.16 7.41
N ASP A 34 18.04 5.23 7.89
CA ASP A 34 17.48 4.26 8.85
C ASP A 34 17.55 2.83 8.29
N HIS A 35 17.20 2.65 7.00
CA HIS A 35 17.29 1.36 6.34
C HIS A 35 18.72 0.86 6.18
N GLN A 36 19.67 1.73 5.80
CA GLN A 36 21.09 1.35 5.69
C GLN A 36 21.67 0.99 7.06
N MET A 37 21.40 1.78 8.09
CA MET A 37 21.83 1.49 9.47
C MET A 37 21.25 0.16 9.97
N TYR A 38 20.03 -0.20 9.57
CA TYR A 38 19.42 -1.47 9.96
C TYR A 38 19.99 -2.67 9.20
N THR A 39 20.22 -2.53 7.89
CA THR A 39 20.64 -3.64 7.02
C THR A 39 22.15 -3.86 6.98
N ARG A 40 22.93 -2.82 7.29
CA ARG A 40 24.40 -2.79 7.22
C ARG A 40 25.01 -2.03 8.40
N PRO A 41 24.75 -2.45 9.65
CA PRO A 41 25.14 -1.69 10.85
C PRO A 41 26.65 -1.52 11.00
N ASP A 42 27.46 -2.46 10.50
CA ASP A 42 28.93 -2.42 10.62
C ASP A 42 29.61 -1.74 9.42
N GLU A 43 28.89 -1.49 8.31
CA GLU A 43 29.45 -0.93 7.08
C GLU A 43 28.97 0.50 6.78
N PHE A 44 27.77 0.87 7.25
CA PHE A 44 27.18 2.18 6.97
C PHE A 44 27.46 3.15 8.11
N ASP A 45 28.19 4.23 7.80
CA ASP A 45 28.64 5.24 8.74
C ASP A 45 27.64 6.39 8.98
N GLY A 46 26.45 6.33 8.37
CA GLY A 46 25.43 7.37 8.48
C GLY A 46 25.58 8.52 7.48
N THR A 47 26.58 8.49 6.60
CA THR A 47 26.85 9.57 5.65
C THR A 47 26.37 9.26 4.23
N PHE A 48 26.25 10.30 3.40
CA PHE A 48 25.87 10.19 2.00
C PHE A 48 26.46 11.33 1.16
N ASP A 49 26.67 11.06 -0.13
CA ASP A 49 27.22 12.02 -1.08
C ASP A 49 26.13 12.68 -1.94
N LEU A 50 26.53 13.70 -2.71
CA LEU A 50 25.62 14.37 -3.65
C LEU A 50 25.11 13.43 -4.76
N LYS A 51 25.85 12.38 -5.10
CA LYS A 51 25.39 11.37 -6.07
C LYS A 51 24.18 10.62 -5.53
N ARG A 52 24.19 10.24 -4.26
CA ARG A 52 23.05 9.61 -3.58
C ARG A 52 21.85 10.55 -3.53
N VAL A 53 22.07 11.82 -3.21
CA VAL A 53 21.02 12.85 -3.24
C VAL A 53 20.37 12.95 -4.63
N LYS A 54 21.17 12.99 -5.70
CA LYS A 54 20.65 13.06 -7.08
C LYS A 54 19.83 11.82 -7.45
N ASN A 55 20.23 10.64 -6.99
CA ASN A 55 19.51 9.38 -7.25
C ASN A 55 18.11 9.35 -6.64
N VAL A 56 17.85 10.14 -5.59
CA VAL A 56 16.51 10.28 -4.98
C VAL A 56 15.77 11.53 -5.46
N GLY A 57 16.22 12.15 -6.56
CA GLY A 57 15.60 13.36 -7.13
C GLY A 57 15.97 14.65 -6.42
N GLY A 58 16.95 14.62 -5.50
CA GLY A 58 17.47 15.82 -4.84
C GLY A 58 18.42 16.62 -5.73
N THR A 59 18.64 17.88 -5.37
CA THR A 59 19.60 18.77 -6.04
C THR A 59 20.54 19.41 -5.03
N LEU A 60 21.70 19.91 -5.48
CA LEU A 60 22.64 20.63 -4.61
C LEU A 60 21.99 21.87 -3.97
N ARG A 61 21.03 22.50 -4.67
CA ARG A 61 20.25 23.61 -4.11
C ARG A 61 19.46 23.18 -2.88
N LEU A 62 18.77 22.04 -2.96
CA LEU A 62 18.01 21.50 -1.83
C LEU A 62 18.93 21.07 -0.68
N VAL A 63 20.10 20.50 -0.99
CA VAL A 63 21.09 20.15 0.04
C VAL A 63 21.57 21.41 0.78
N ARG A 64 21.91 22.48 0.05
CA ARG A 64 22.32 23.75 0.67
C ARG A 64 21.25 24.35 1.55
N GLU A 65 19.99 24.27 1.13
CA GLU A 65 18.85 24.70 1.94
C GLU A 65 18.71 23.88 3.22
N LEU A 66 18.80 22.55 3.11
CA LEU A 66 18.75 21.66 4.27
C LEU A 66 19.93 21.85 5.23
N VAL A 67 21.12 22.14 4.71
CA VAL A 67 22.29 22.48 5.54
C VAL A 67 22.09 23.83 6.23
N ALA A 68 21.64 24.85 5.49
CA ALA A 68 21.37 26.18 6.05
C ALA A 68 20.32 26.15 7.16
N ASN A 69 19.31 25.30 7.01
CA ASN A 69 18.25 25.12 8.01
C ASN A 69 18.63 24.10 9.11
N GLY A 70 19.86 23.55 9.12
CA GLY A 70 20.31 22.62 10.15
C GLY A 70 19.56 21.28 10.16
N LEU A 71 19.08 20.85 9.00
CA LEU A 71 18.49 19.53 8.78
C LEU A 71 19.51 18.54 8.22
N PHE A 72 20.47 19.01 7.41
CA PHE A 72 21.67 18.26 7.05
C PHE A 72 22.90 18.90 7.69
N GLU A 73 23.93 18.10 7.89
CA GLU A 73 25.26 18.57 8.31
C GLU A 73 26.28 18.09 7.28
N GLU A 74 27.16 18.98 6.83
CA GLU A 74 28.27 18.63 5.93
C GLU A 74 29.47 18.20 6.77
N VAL A 75 29.81 16.91 6.68
CA VAL A 75 30.87 16.28 7.49
C VAL A 75 32.24 16.47 6.83
N SER A 76 32.26 16.46 5.50
CA SER A 76 33.41 16.80 4.66
C SER A 76 32.91 17.29 3.30
N GLU A 77 33.80 17.83 2.46
CA GLU A 77 33.42 18.38 1.15
C GLU A 77 32.56 17.41 0.33
N GLY A 78 31.27 17.76 0.13
CA GLY A 78 30.32 16.96 -0.65
C GLY A 78 29.77 15.70 0.03
N VAL A 79 30.05 15.51 1.33
CA VAL A 79 29.58 14.40 2.16
C VAL A 79 28.73 14.95 3.31
N TYR A 80 27.52 14.43 3.43
CA TYR A 80 26.50 14.96 4.33
C TYR A 80 25.97 13.85 5.25
N THR A 81 25.48 14.25 6.42
CA THR A 81 24.69 13.40 7.31
C THR A 81 23.35 14.06 7.61
N VAL A 82 22.36 13.26 8.02
CA VAL A 82 21.08 13.79 8.47
C VAL A 82 21.18 14.20 9.94
N VAL A 83 20.66 15.38 10.28
CA VAL A 83 20.59 15.81 11.67
C VAL A 83 19.47 15.04 12.36
N THR A 84 19.83 14.26 13.38
CA THR A 84 18.88 13.50 14.21
C THR A 84 18.71 14.15 15.56
N ARG A 85 17.45 14.45 15.93
CA ARG A 85 17.07 14.86 17.29
C ARG A 85 15.60 14.54 17.50
N ARG A 86 15.17 14.51 18.78
CA ARG A 86 13.75 14.37 19.13
C ARG A 86 12.95 15.47 18.43
N GLY A 87 11.88 15.08 17.76
CA GLY A 87 11.05 15.98 16.97
C GLY A 87 11.50 16.22 15.52
N LEU A 88 12.63 15.65 15.08
CA LEU A 88 13.02 15.61 13.66
C LEU A 88 13.05 14.16 13.16
N ALA A 89 14.19 13.50 13.31
CA ALA A 89 14.41 12.10 12.97
C ALA A 89 15.06 11.40 14.16
N VAL A 90 14.57 10.19 14.46
CA VAL A 90 15.15 9.30 15.47
C VAL A 90 15.30 7.93 14.83
N PHE A 91 16.54 7.48 14.66
CA PHE A 91 16.80 6.14 14.17
C PHE A 91 16.42 5.09 15.22
N GLY A 92 15.80 4.00 14.77
CA GLY A 92 15.30 2.93 15.66
C GLY A 92 16.37 2.33 16.58
N SER A 93 17.65 2.48 16.24
CA SER A 93 18.80 1.98 17.00
C SER A 93 19.15 2.82 18.25
N PHE A 94 18.61 4.04 18.44
CA PHE A 94 18.87 4.82 19.66
C PHE A 94 18.14 4.31 20.91
N LYS A 95 17.15 3.39 20.76
CA LYS A 95 16.53 2.70 21.91
C LYS A 95 17.41 1.60 22.51
N ASN A 96 18.56 1.31 21.90
CA ASN A 96 19.56 0.37 22.43
C ASN A 96 20.95 1.03 22.57
N GLN A 97 21.04 2.21 23.18
CA GLN A 97 22.24 2.48 23.99
C GLN A 97 22.17 1.62 25.25
N LYS A 98 22.31 0.29 25.11
CA LYS A 98 22.93 -0.47 26.18
C LYS A 98 24.38 -0.01 26.17
N LYS A 99 24.78 0.68 27.23
CA LYS A 99 26.18 0.73 27.66
C LYS A 99 26.77 -0.67 27.43
N PRO A 100 27.92 -0.81 26.73
CA PRO A 100 28.45 -2.14 26.43
C PRO A 100 28.50 -2.95 27.73
N LEU A 101 27.74 -4.05 27.75
CA LEU A 101 27.65 -4.91 28.93
C LEU A 101 29.05 -5.41 29.22
N THR A 102 29.46 -5.28 30.47
CA THR A 102 30.73 -5.85 30.90
C THR A 102 30.67 -7.38 30.75
N PRO A 103 31.81 -8.06 30.52
CA PRO A 103 31.83 -9.52 30.33
C PRO A 103 31.11 -10.31 31.44
N GLU A 104 31.07 -9.75 32.66
CA GLU A 104 30.41 -10.32 33.83
C GLU A 104 28.87 -10.30 33.70
N GLU A 105 28.29 -9.19 33.24
CA GLU A 105 26.84 -9.06 33.04
C GLU A 105 26.32 -9.93 31.88
N ALA A 106 27.18 -10.19 30.88
CA ALA A 106 26.87 -11.12 29.79
C ALA A 106 26.81 -12.57 30.28
N ALA A 107 27.69 -12.94 31.21
CA ALA A 107 27.69 -14.26 31.84
C ALA A 107 26.46 -14.48 32.74
N GLU A 108 26.02 -13.46 33.48
CA GLU A 108 24.80 -13.53 34.29
C GLU A 108 23.53 -13.69 33.43
N LEU A 109 23.43 -12.97 32.31
CA LEU A 109 22.30 -13.11 31.37
C LEU A 109 22.25 -14.49 30.71
N HIS A 110 23.42 -15.06 30.39
CA HIS A 110 23.51 -16.42 29.89
C HIS A 110 23.02 -17.43 30.92
N ASN A 111 23.49 -17.34 32.17
CA ASN A 111 23.05 -18.22 33.27
C ASN A 111 21.55 -18.08 33.56
N LYS A 112 21.01 -16.86 33.52
CA LYS A 112 19.58 -16.62 33.73
C LYS A 112 18.72 -17.20 32.61
N LYS A 113 19.18 -17.15 31.36
CA LYS A 113 18.53 -17.80 30.22
C LYS A 113 18.57 -19.33 30.31
N VAL A 114 19.71 -19.90 30.72
CA VAL A 114 19.85 -21.35 30.91
C VAL A 114 18.90 -21.84 32.01
N ASN A 115 18.80 -21.15 33.14
CA ASN A 115 17.88 -21.51 34.22
C ASN A 115 16.41 -21.41 33.80
N ALA A 116 16.03 -20.38 33.05
CA ALA A 116 14.67 -20.24 32.51
C ALA A 116 14.32 -21.37 31.52
N GLY A 117 15.28 -21.77 30.67
CA GLY A 117 15.12 -22.91 29.76
C GLY A 117 14.95 -24.24 30.51
N HIS A 118 15.68 -24.42 31.61
CA HIS A 118 15.60 -25.63 32.43
C HIS A 118 14.27 -25.73 33.19
N ALA A 119 13.72 -24.61 33.66
CA ALA A 119 12.40 -24.55 34.29
C ALA A 119 11.27 -24.84 33.28
N GLY A 120 11.35 -24.28 32.07
CA GLY A 120 10.40 -24.56 30.99
C GLY A 120 10.39 -26.03 30.55
N GLY A 121 11.56 -26.68 30.53
CA GLY A 121 11.69 -28.10 30.23
C GLY A 121 11.01 -29.01 31.26
N LYS A 122 11.16 -28.71 32.55
CA LYS A 122 10.49 -29.48 33.63
C LYS A 122 8.96 -29.33 33.60
N ALA A 123 8.46 -28.12 33.34
CA ALA A 123 7.02 -27.87 33.22
C ALA A 123 6.42 -28.58 31.99
N SER A 124 7.13 -28.60 30.85
CA SER A 124 6.68 -29.30 29.64
C SER A 124 6.68 -30.83 29.80
N GLY A 125 7.63 -31.39 30.54
CA GLY A 125 7.69 -32.83 30.86
C GLY A 125 6.50 -33.29 31.71
N LEU A 126 6.18 -32.53 32.78
CA LEU A 126 5.04 -32.82 33.66
C LEU A 126 3.70 -32.70 32.93
N ALA A 127 3.57 -31.72 32.02
CA ALA A 127 2.37 -31.57 31.20
C ALA A 127 2.17 -32.74 30.23
N ARG A 128 3.24 -33.33 29.70
CA ARG A 128 3.16 -34.53 28.85
C ARG A 128 2.75 -35.76 29.63
N GLN A 129 3.26 -35.94 30.86
CA GLN A 129 2.85 -37.04 31.74
C GLN A 129 1.37 -36.92 32.14
N ALA A 130 0.91 -35.74 32.53
CA ALA A 130 -0.51 -35.51 32.85
C ALA A 130 -1.45 -35.75 31.64
N LYS A 131 -1.00 -35.42 30.42
CA LYS A 131 -1.78 -35.65 29.20
C LYS A 131 -1.78 -37.13 28.78
N ALA A 132 -0.73 -37.88 29.10
CA ALA A 132 -0.68 -39.34 28.89
C ALA A 132 -1.58 -40.08 29.89
N GLU A 133 -1.59 -39.67 31.17
CA GLU A 133 -2.48 -40.24 32.18
C GLU A 133 -3.96 -39.92 31.93
N ALA A 134 -4.27 -38.72 31.41
CA ALA A 134 -5.63 -38.36 31.00
C ALA A 134 -6.15 -39.23 29.84
N LYS A 135 -5.28 -39.55 28.86
CA LYS A 135 -5.64 -40.44 27.75
C LYS A 135 -5.81 -41.90 28.18
N ALA A 136 -5.05 -42.37 29.17
CA ALA A 136 -5.22 -43.71 29.72
C ALA A 136 -6.55 -43.88 30.47
N LYS A 137 -7.04 -42.82 31.14
CA LYS A 137 -8.34 -42.83 31.83
C LYS A 137 -9.54 -42.75 30.88
N GLN A 138 -9.41 -42.11 29.71
CA GLN A 138 -10.49 -42.05 28.71
C GLN A 138 -10.76 -43.41 28.04
N ASN A 139 -9.71 -44.21 27.81
CA ASN A 139 -9.87 -45.54 27.19
C ASN A 139 -10.47 -46.61 28.12
N ALA A 140 -10.55 -46.35 29.44
CA ALA A 140 -11.18 -47.26 30.41
C ALA A 140 -12.69 -47.01 30.62
N SER A 141 -13.23 -45.91 30.05
CA SER A 141 -14.62 -45.47 30.26
C SER A 141 -15.57 -45.73 29.07
N ASP A 142 -15.07 -46.22 27.94
CA ASP A 142 -15.88 -46.48 26.73
C ASP A 142 -16.30 -47.96 26.55
N GLU A 143 -15.99 -48.86 27.49
CA GLU A 143 -16.31 -50.29 27.37
C GLU A 143 -17.64 -50.72 28.04
N THR A 144 -18.60 -49.80 28.29
CA THR A 144 -19.85 -50.18 29.00
C THR A 144 -21.17 -49.70 28.40
N LYS A 145 -21.26 -49.18 27.17
CA LYS A 145 -22.60 -48.86 26.63
C LYS A 145 -22.72 -48.81 25.11
N GLN A 146 -22.65 -49.96 24.44
CA GLN A 146 -23.53 -50.22 23.28
C GLN A 146 -23.65 -51.72 22.95
N THR A 147 -24.32 -52.45 23.85
CA THR A 147 -25.08 -53.65 23.46
C THR A 147 -26.48 -53.23 23.05
N ALA A 148 -26.73 -53.15 21.75
CA ALA A 148 -28.01 -53.46 21.11
C ALA A 148 -27.73 -53.46 19.59
N SER A 149 -27.30 -54.61 19.06
CA SER A 149 -28.18 -55.57 18.37
C SER A 149 -28.69 -55.04 17.04
N THR A 150 -28.63 -55.71 15.90
CA THR A 150 -28.12 -57.01 15.47
C THR A 150 -28.35 -57.03 13.95
N ASN A 151 -27.32 -57.41 13.18
CA ASN A 151 -27.29 -58.12 11.88
C ASN A 151 -28.32 -57.79 10.78
N VAL A 152 -27.98 -57.79 9.48
CA VAL A 152 -27.84 -59.03 8.70
C VAL A 152 -27.49 -58.68 7.22
N LYS A 153 -26.36 -59.23 6.74
CA LYS A 153 -26.07 -59.83 5.41
C LYS A 153 -25.92 -58.91 4.17
N GLN A 154 -24.72 -58.88 3.57
CA GLN A 154 -24.20 -59.69 2.42
C GLN A 154 -24.64 -59.09 1.07
N ASN A 155 -23.91 -59.15 -0.04
CA ASN A 155 -22.53 -59.40 -0.48
C ASN A 155 -22.60 -59.22 -2.02
N GLU A 156 -21.45 -59.04 -2.69
CA GLU A 156 -21.24 -59.27 -4.16
C GLU A 156 -21.91 -58.26 -5.12
N ALA A 157 -21.42 -57.89 -6.32
CA ALA A 157 -20.26 -58.18 -7.18
C ALA A 157 -20.12 -56.94 -8.13
N ASP A 158 -18.94 -56.41 -8.43
CA ASP A 158 -18.02 -56.73 -9.54
C ASP A 158 -18.40 -56.21 -10.95
N ALA A 159 -17.36 -55.70 -11.63
CA ALA A 159 -17.11 -55.55 -13.08
C ALA A 159 -17.79 -54.47 -13.98
N LYS A 160 -16.88 -53.61 -14.51
CA LYS A 160 -16.55 -53.36 -15.94
C LYS A 160 -17.27 -52.29 -16.81
N GLN A 161 -16.37 -51.54 -17.50
CA GLN A 161 -16.43 -51.03 -18.89
C GLN A 161 -17.44 -49.88 -19.16
N THR A 162 -17.20 -48.84 -19.98
CA THR A 162 -16.55 -48.68 -21.31
C THR A 162 -16.44 -47.16 -21.59
N ALA A 163 -15.31 -46.59 -22.01
CA ALA A 163 -14.92 -46.28 -23.39
C ALA A 163 -15.92 -45.46 -24.25
N SER A 164 -15.55 -44.22 -24.61
CA SER A 164 -15.30 -43.75 -26.01
C SER A 164 -15.71 -42.28 -26.21
N THR A 165 -14.87 -41.33 -26.64
CA THR A 165 -14.18 -41.09 -27.94
C THR A 165 -14.97 -40.15 -28.90
N SER A 166 -14.27 -39.07 -29.28
CA SER A 166 -14.28 -38.34 -30.56
C SER A 166 -15.41 -37.39 -30.97
N GLY A 167 -14.95 -36.22 -31.42
CA GLY A 167 -15.67 -35.26 -32.26
C GLY A 167 -14.78 -34.09 -32.69
N LYS A 168 -13.62 -34.37 -33.31
CA LYS A 168 -12.83 -33.37 -34.06
C LYS A 168 -13.60 -33.00 -35.34
N GLN A 169 -13.73 -31.71 -35.62
CA GLN A 169 -13.72 -31.21 -37.00
C GLN A 169 -12.83 -29.97 -37.10
N ASN A 170 -11.87 -30.08 -38.03
CA ASN A 170 -10.87 -29.12 -38.46
C ASN A 170 -11.32 -28.53 -39.79
N ALA A 171 -11.19 -27.22 -39.97
CA ALA A 171 -10.90 -26.52 -41.24
C ALA A 171 -10.55 -25.07 -40.86
N SER A 172 -9.27 -24.68 -40.80
CA SER A 172 -8.45 -24.16 -41.91
C SER A 172 -9.17 -23.08 -42.72
N THR A 173 -8.72 -21.81 -42.65
CA THR A 173 -8.11 -21.04 -43.77
C THR A 173 -7.58 -19.68 -43.26
N THR A 174 -6.37 -19.33 -43.72
CA THR A 174 -5.80 -17.97 -43.93
C THR A 174 -5.33 -17.12 -42.73
N ILE A 175 -4.01 -17.14 -42.58
CA ILE A 175 -3.15 -16.20 -41.85
C ILE A 175 -2.81 -15.02 -42.79
N PRO A 176 -2.98 -13.75 -42.39
CA PRO A 176 -2.17 -12.66 -42.92
C PRO A 176 -1.02 -12.38 -41.95
N ASN A 177 0.16 -12.89 -42.32
CA ASN A 177 1.45 -12.52 -41.75
C ASN A 177 1.82 -11.16 -42.35
N GLN A 178 1.76 -10.08 -41.56
CA GLN A 178 2.36 -8.80 -41.95
C GLN A 178 3.66 -8.61 -41.16
N THR A 179 4.71 -9.14 -41.77
CA THR A 179 6.11 -8.74 -41.61
C THR A 179 6.21 -7.22 -41.78
N ILE A 180 6.62 -6.49 -40.75
CA ILE A 180 7.08 -5.11 -40.91
C ILE A 180 8.58 -5.18 -41.26
N PRO A 181 9.03 -4.63 -42.40
CA PRO A 181 10.42 -4.71 -42.82
C PRO A 181 11.29 -3.84 -41.91
N ILE A 182 12.33 -4.46 -41.34
CA ILE A 182 13.50 -3.77 -40.80
C ILE A 182 14.27 -3.23 -42.01
N SER A 183 14.04 -1.96 -42.35
CA SER A 183 14.96 -1.22 -43.22
C SER A 183 15.90 -0.40 -42.34
N SER A 184 17.08 -0.95 -42.13
CA SER A 184 18.29 -0.21 -41.82
C SER A 184 18.73 0.58 -43.06
N PRO A 185 19.08 1.88 -42.95
CA PRO A 185 20.00 2.51 -43.88
C PRO A 185 21.28 2.94 -43.17
N ASN A 186 22.40 2.38 -43.63
CA ASN A 186 23.74 2.91 -43.39
C ASN A 186 23.99 4.15 -44.32
N PRO A 187 25.13 4.87 -44.24
CA PRO A 187 25.21 6.30 -43.99
C PRO A 187 25.46 7.11 -45.27
N SER A 188 24.69 8.16 -45.53
CA SER A 188 25.16 9.29 -46.36
C SER A 188 24.21 10.48 -46.18
N ALA A 189 24.78 11.61 -45.78
CA ALA A 189 24.13 12.91 -45.66
C ALA A 189 23.76 13.46 -47.07
N PRO A 190 22.89 14.47 -47.21
CA PRO A 190 23.11 15.82 -46.68
C PRO A 190 21.95 16.40 -45.85
N LYS A 191 22.32 17.32 -44.95
CA LYS A 191 21.46 18.10 -44.05
C LYS A 191 20.42 18.93 -44.79
N THR A 192 19.16 18.79 -44.38
CA THR A 192 18.17 19.88 -44.40
C THR A 192 17.49 19.89 -43.03
N GLU A 193 17.73 20.94 -42.25
CA GLU A 193 17.05 21.19 -40.98
C GLU A 193 15.54 21.30 -41.23
N ALA A 194 14.80 20.26 -40.86
CA ALA A 194 13.38 20.37 -40.63
C ALA A 194 13.20 20.62 -39.12
N GLU A 195 12.64 21.79 -38.79
CA GLU A 195 12.24 22.14 -37.44
C GLU A 195 11.41 21.00 -36.79
N PRO A 196 11.59 20.72 -35.49
CA PRO A 196 10.74 19.78 -34.81
C PRO A 196 9.31 20.33 -34.86
N ASN A 197 8.41 19.58 -35.49
CA ASN A 197 6.98 19.84 -35.51
C ASN A 197 6.44 19.84 -34.06
N ARG A 198 6.61 20.97 -33.37
CA ARG A 198 6.15 21.20 -32.01
C ARG A 198 4.65 21.40 -32.09
N VAL A 199 3.92 20.29 -32.01
CA VAL A 199 2.47 20.32 -31.77
C VAL A 199 2.26 21.11 -30.46
N PRO A 200 1.52 22.23 -30.46
CA PRO A 200 1.24 22.99 -29.25
C PRO A 200 0.60 22.09 -28.19
N LEU A 201 0.96 22.28 -26.91
CA LEU A 201 0.47 21.45 -25.80
C LEU A 201 -1.06 21.35 -25.78
N ALA A 202 -1.76 22.45 -26.07
CA ALA A 202 -3.22 22.48 -26.18
C ALA A 202 -3.76 21.56 -27.30
N GLN A 203 -3.10 21.53 -28.45
CA GLN A 203 -3.50 20.67 -29.57
C GLN A 203 -3.18 19.19 -29.29
N LEU A 204 -2.21 18.90 -28.43
CA LEU A 204 -1.93 17.55 -27.94
C LEU A 204 -3.00 17.12 -26.93
N GLU A 205 -3.40 18.00 -26.01
CA GLU A 205 -4.48 17.77 -25.05
C GLU A 205 -5.82 17.53 -25.76
N ASP A 206 -6.16 18.34 -26.77
CA ASP A 206 -7.38 18.15 -27.57
C ASP A 206 -7.40 16.79 -28.29
N ARG A 207 -6.25 16.33 -28.79
CA ARG A 207 -6.13 15.00 -29.41
C ARG A 207 -6.27 13.87 -28.41
N MET A 208 -5.72 14.03 -27.20
CA MET A 208 -5.85 13.05 -26.12
C MET A 208 -7.29 12.96 -25.61
N LEU A 209 -8.03 14.06 -25.65
CA LEU A 209 -9.43 14.13 -25.22
C LEU A 209 -10.44 13.71 -26.28
N ALA A 210 -10.05 13.63 -27.55
CA ALA A 210 -10.90 13.16 -28.64
C ALA A 210 -11.30 11.68 -28.48
N ASP A 211 -10.38 10.85 -27.98
CA ASP A 211 -10.66 9.48 -27.53
C ASP A 211 -9.90 9.20 -26.22
N PRO A 212 -10.49 9.55 -25.07
CA PRO A 212 -9.82 9.46 -23.78
C PRO A 212 -9.49 8.03 -23.38
N PHE A 213 -10.39 7.08 -23.68
CA PHE A 213 -10.19 5.69 -23.33
C PHE A 213 -9.07 5.07 -24.17
N THR A 214 -9.08 5.25 -25.49
CA THR A 214 -8.01 4.69 -26.34
C THR A 214 -6.66 5.29 -26.00
N THR A 215 -6.61 6.58 -25.67
CA THR A 215 -5.38 7.24 -25.20
C THR A 215 -4.87 6.61 -23.90
N ALA A 216 -5.74 6.42 -22.91
CA ALA A 216 -5.39 5.79 -21.64
C ALA A 216 -4.98 4.31 -21.83
N TRP A 217 -5.72 3.56 -22.63
CA TRP A 217 -5.47 2.15 -22.92
C TRP A 217 -4.09 1.95 -23.54
N ASN A 218 -3.74 2.73 -24.57
CA ASN A 218 -2.44 2.64 -25.24
C ASN A 218 -1.26 3.03 -24.34
N ALA A 219 -1.49 3.93 -23.38
CA ALA A 219 -0.48 4.32 -22.40
C ALA A 219 -0.33 3.31 -21.24
N TYR A 220 -1.26 2.38 -21.08
CA TYR A 220 -1.26 1.46 -19.96
C TYR A 220 -0.19 0.35 -20.14
N PRO A 221 0.56 -0.03 -19.08
CA PRO A 221 1.69 -0.95 -19.22
C PRO A 221 1.34 -2.35 -19.74
N SER A 222 0.17 -2.87 -19.36
CA SER A 222 -0.21 -4.25 -19.66
C SER A 222 -1.57 -4.35 -20.35
N HIS A 223 -1.58 -5.06 -21.48
CA HIS A 223 -2.76 -5.30 -22.28
C HIS A 223 -3.33 -6.72 -22.07
N THR A 224 -2.94 -7.39 -20.98
CA THR A 224 -3.37 -8.75 -20.66
C THR A 224 -4.80 -8.77 -20.09
N GLY A 225 -5.80 -8.43 -20.88
CA GLY A 225 -7.21 -8.37 -20.44
C GLY A 225 -8.19 -7.99 -21.55
N SER A 226 -9.48 -8.00 -21.22
CA SER A 226 -10.54 -7.57 -22.14
C SER A 226 -10.55 -6.05 -22.26
N ARG A 227 -10.32 -5.54 -23.49
CA ARG A 227 -10.42 -4.10 -23.80
C ARG A 227 -11.80 -3.54 -23.42
N LYS A 228 -12.87 -4.30 -23.68
CA LYS A 228 -14.26 -3.91 -23.36
C LYS A 228 -14.50 -3.78 -21.86
N GLU A 229 -13.91 -4.67 -21.05
CA GLU A 229 -14.01 -4.56 -19.59
C GLU A 229 -13.24 -3.36 -19.05
N ALA A 230 -12.09 -3.03 -19.66
CA ALA A 230 -11.31 -1.86 -19.29
C ALA A 230 -12.04 -0.56 -19.68
N GLU A 231 -12.68 -0.53 -20.84
CA GLU A 231 -13.53 0.59 -21.29
C GLU A 231 -14.70 0.81 -20.33
N THR A 232 -15.39 -0.26 -19.96
CA THR A 232 -16.48 -0.20 -18.97
C THR A 232 -15.98 0.33 -17.62
N ALA A 233 -14.81 -0.14 -17.15
CA ALA A 233 -14.21 0.33 -15.91
C ALA A 233 -13.74 1.79 -15.98
N PHE A 234 -13.27 2.24 -17.15
CA PHE A 234 -12.87 3.61 -17.39
C PHE A 234 -14.08 4.54 -17.32
N HIS A 235 -15.19 4.19 -17.97
CA HIS A 235 -16.44 4.94 -17.86
C HIS A 235 -16.98 4.96 -16.42
N ALA A 236 -16.92 3.83 -15.70
CA ALA A 236 -17.30 3.80 -14.30
C ALA A 236 -16.45 4.75 -13.45
N ALA A 237 -15.12 4.78 -13.64
CA ALA A 237 -14.25 5.74 -12.96
C ALA A 237 -14.58 7.21 -13.29
N THR A 238 -15.03 7.50 -14.52
CA THR A 238 -15.49 8.86 -14.89
C THR A 238 -16.82 9.25 -14.26
N GLN A 239 -17.66 8.27 -13.94
CA GLN A 239 -18.96 8.47 -13.27
C GLN A 239 -18.85 8.42 -11.74
N GLY A 240 -17.70 8.01 -11.23
CA GLY A 240 -17.48 7.75 -9.80
C GLY A 240 -17.63 6.26 -9.49
N LEU A 241 -16.81 5.78 -8.56
CA LEU A 241 -16.86 4.41 -8.04
C LEU A 241 -17.28 4.46 -6.57
N ASP A 242 -17.69 3.34 -6.00
CA ASP A 242 -18.04 3.27 -4.58
C ASP A 242 -16.89 3.81 -3.69
N GLY A 243 -17.13 4.96 -3.06
CA GLY A 243 -16.15 5.64 -2.21
C GLY A 243 -15.11 6.50 -2.95
N LEU A 244 -15.28 6.77 -4.25
CA LEU A 244 -14.42 7.66 -5.04
C LEU A 244 -15.24 8.63 -5.90
N PRO A 245 -14.94 9.94 -5.85
CA PRO A 245 -15.67 10.91 -6.64
C PRO A 245 -15.44 10.69 -8.15
N PRO A 246 -16.36 11.17 -9.01
CA PRO A 246 -16.21 11.14 -10.46
C PRO A 246 -14.88 11.78 -10.89
N CYS A 247 -14.12 11.08 -11.72
CA CYS A 247 -12.83 11.58 -12.20
C CYS A 247 -12.96 12.13 -13.63
N GLN A 248 -12.36 13.28 -13.91
CA GLN A 248 -12.34 13.79 -15.28
C GLN A 248 -11.48 12.87 -16.17
N PRO A 249 -11.86 12.66 -17.45
CA PRO A 249 -11.10 11.79 -18.36
C PRO A 249 -9.63 12.21 -18.51
N LYS A 250 -9.36 13.53 -18.53
CA LYS A 250 -7.99 14.06 -18.58
C LYS A 250 -7.13 13.61 -17.39
N ASP A 251 -7.73 13.57 -16.21
CA ASP A 251 -7.03 13.25 -14.96
C ASP A 251 -6.78 11.74 -14.90
N LEU A 252 -7.72 10.91 -15.41
CA LEU A 252 -7.52 9.47 -15.58
C LEU A 252 -6.40 9.16 -16.57
N ILE A 253 -6.31 9.86 -17.70
CA ILE A 253 -5.20 9.70 -18.66
C ILE A 253 -3.88 10.05 -17.97
N GLY A 254 -3.84 11.17 -17.24
CA GLY A 254 -2.67 11.57 -16.47
C GLY A 254 -2.25 10.53 -15.42
N ALA A 255 -3.22 9.95 -14.71
CA ALA A 255 -2.98 8.89 -13.73
C ALA A 255 -2.43 7.61 -14.37
N VAL A 256 -2.94 7.21 -15.53
CA VAL A 256 -2.44 6.06 -16.27
C VAL A 256 -1.00 6.29 -16.73
N ILE A 257 -0.69 7.46 -17.29
CA ILE A 257 0.67 7.80 -17.73
C ILE A 257 1.63 7.84 -16.52
N SER A 258 1.19 8.39 -15.40
CA SER A 258 1.95 8.42 -14.15
C SER A 258 2.23 7.00 -13.64
N TYR A 259 1.21 6.15 -13.59
CA TYR A 259 1.36 4.75 -13.21
C TYR A 259 2.28 3.98 -14.14
N ALA A 260 2.18 4.22 -15.45
CA ALA A 260 3.01 3.55 -16.44
C ALA A 260 4.51 3.83 -16.23
N LYS A 261 4.85 5.04 -15.78
CA LYS A 261 6.23 5.42 -15.42
C LYS A 261 6.76 4.71 -14.17
N THR A 262 5.88 4.21 -13.31
CA THR A 262 6.26 3.48 -12.08
C THR A 262 6.42 1.98 -12.27
N VAL A 263 6.05 1.43 -13.43
CA VAL A 263 6.10 -0.01 -13.70
C VAL A 263 7.37 -0.33 -14.48
N ASP A 264 8.35 -0.96 -13.80
CA ASP A 264 9.58 -1.43 -14.45
C ASP A 264 9.35 -2.61 -15.39
N GLN A 265 8.42 -3.49 -15.04
CA GLN A 265 8.12 -4.70 -15.82
C GLN A 265 6.62 -4.84 -16.06
N PRO A 266 6.15 -4.65 -17.31
CA PRO A 266 4.74 -4.71 -17.69
C PRO A 266 3.98 -5.94 -17.21
N ARG A 267 4.65 -7.10 -17.13
CA ARG A 267 4.05 -8.38 -16.73
C ARG A 267 3.50 -8.40 -15.30
N TYR A 268 3.98 -7.51 -14.42
CA TYR A 268 3.50 -7.40 -13.04
C TYR A 268 2.42 -6.34 -12.86
N ALA A 269 2.12 -5.56 -13.90
CA ALA A 269 1.02 -4.62 -13.83
C ALA A 269 -0.32 -5.40 -13.78
N PRO A 270 -1.24 -5.07 -12.85
CA PRO A 270 -2.62 -5.52 -12.94
C PRO A 270 -3.25 -5.21 -14.30
N LYS A 271 -4.33 -5.91 -14.61
CA LYS A 271 -5.18 -5.56 -15.76
C LYS A 271 -5.77 -4.15 -15.53
N MET A 272 -5.81 -3.31 -16.56
CA MET A 272 -6.35 -1.96 -16.46
C MET A 272 -7.76 -1.92 -15.85
N SER A 273 -8.63 -2.86 -16.24
CA SER A 273 -9.98 -2.98 -15.67
C SER A 273 -9.97 -3.18 -14.14
N ARG A 274 -9.07 -4.03 -13.63
CA ARG A 274 -8.93 -4.30 -12.18
C ARG A 274 -8.28 -3.11 -11.47
N TRP A 275 -7.29 -2.48 -12.08
CA TRP A 275 -6.62 -1.30 -11.54
C TRP A 275 -7.61 -0.13 -11.38
N LEU A 276 -8.47 0.09 -12.37
CA LEU A 276 -9.53 1.11 -12.34
C LEU A 276 -10.61 0.80 -11.31
N ARG A 277 -11.21 -0.41 -11.35
CA ARG A 277 -12.29 -0.81 -10.42
C ARG A 277 -11.86 -0.79 -8.95
N ASN A 278 -10.60 -1.14 -8.68
CA ASN A 278 -10.07 -1.14 -7.32
C ASN A 278 -9.66 0.27 -6.84
N GLY A 279 -9.87 1.31 -7.65
CA GLY A 279 -9.54 2.68 -7.26
C GLY A 279 -8.04 2.99 -7.21
N GLN A 280 -7.17 2.14 -7.74
CA GLN A 280 -5.72 2.31 -7.63
C GLN A 280 -5.21 3.52 -8.41
N TYR A 281 -5.98 4.01 -9.38
CA TYR A 281 -5.67 5.22 -10.14
C TYR A 281 -5.62 6.49 -9.29
N VAL A 282 -6.28 6.48 -8.13
CA VAL A 282 -6.39 7.64 -7.24
C VAL A 282 -5.04 8.07 -6.68
N ASP A 283 -4.14 7.11 -6.44
CA ASP A 283 -2.78 7.40 -5.97
C ASP A 283 -1.93 8.13 -7.01
N HIS A 284 -2.33 8.05 -8.28
CA HIS A 284 -1.63 8.63 -9.42
C HIS A 284 -2.31 9.88 -9.98
N LEU A 285 -3.42 10.34 -9.38
CA LEU A 285 -4.08 11.59 -9.78
C LEU A 285 -3.21 12.82 -9.40
N PRO A 286 -3.21 13.88 -10.23
CA PRO A 286 -2.46 15.11 -9.94
C PRO A 286 -3.00 15.85 -8.71
N SER A 287 -4.29 15.71 -8.41
CA SER A 287 -4.92 16.16 -7.17
C SER A 287 -5.65 14.98 -6.54
N LYS A 288 -5.25 14.57 -5.34
CA LYS A 288 -5.91 13.47 -4.64
C LYS A 288 -7.26 13.94 -4.10
N PRO A 289 -8.37 13.25 -4.39
CA PRO A 289 -9.65 13.57 -3.79
C PRO A 289 -9.56 13.46 -2.27
N ASN A 290 -10.13 14.43 -1.54
CA ASN A 290 -10.17 14.40 -0.08
C ASN A 290 -10.91 13.14 0.37
N ARG A 291 -10.21 12.27 1.09
CA ARG A 291 -10.68 10.96 1.58
C ARG A 291 -11.60 11.12 2.80
N THR A 292 -12.64 11.93 2.68
CA THR A 292 -13.71 12.12 3.69
C THR A 292 -15.03 11.53 3.24
N GLU A 293 -15.04 10.72 2.17
CA GLU A 293 -16.27 10.18 1.60
C GLU A 293 -16.14 8.65 1.48
N TRP A 294 -17.09 7.93 2.06
CA TRP A 294 -17.15 6.45 2.04
C TRP A 294 -18.59 6.04 1.77
N GLY A 295 -18.81 5.08 0.87
CA GLY A 295 -20.16 4.56 0.57
C GLY A 295 -21.15 5.60 0.00
N GLY A 296 -20.67 6.63 -0.71
CA GLY A 296 -21.52 7.71 -1.26
C GLY A 296 -21.90 8.80 -0.25
N ILE A 297 -21.38 8.72 0.98
CA ILE A 297 -21.59 9.72 2.01
C ILE A 297 -20.61 10.88 1.83
N THR A 298 -21.12 12.02 1.38
CA THR A 298 -20.33 13.25 1.22
C THR A 298 -20.33 14.08 2.50
N ARG A 299 -19.42 15.06 2.60
CA ARG A 299 -19.49 16.06 3.69
C ARG A 299 -20.83 16.82 3.69
N GLN A 300 -21.41 17.05 2.51
CA GLN A 300 -22.72 17.68 2.37
C GLN A 300 -23.85 16.78 2.90
N TRP A 301 -23.79 15.47 2.65
CA TRP A 301 -24.72 14.52 3.24
C TRP A 301 -24.62 14.55 4.76
N LEU A 302 -23.40 14.54 5.30
CA LEU A 302 -23.15 14.58 6.75
C LEU A 302 -23.66 15.90 7.37
N GLN A 303 -23.51 17.01 6.64
CA GLN A 303 -24.06 18.30 7.03
C GLN A 303 -25.58 18.28 7.16
N GLN A 304 -26.28 17.61 6.24
CA GLN A 304 -27.73 17.52 6.20
C GLN A 304 -28.31 16.51 7.20
N HIS A 305 -27.65 15.37 7.37
CA HIS A 305 -28.20 14.22 8.10
C HIS A 305 -27.67 14.10 9.54
N ALA A 306 -26.65 14.88 9.91
CA ALA A 306 -26.06 14.82 11.24
C ALA A 306 -25.70 16.20 11.82
N ILE A 307 -24.82 16.96 11.16
CA ILE A 307 -24.23 18.19 11.74
C ILE A 307 -25.29 19.26 12.00
N SER A 308 -26.26 19.44 11.10
CA SER A 308 -27.35 20.43 11.26
C SER A 308 -28.35 20.07 12.35
N LEU A 309 -28.36 18.81 12.81
CA LEU A 309 -29.35 18.29 13.76
C LEU A 309 -28.85 18.31 15.21
N VAL A 310 -27.62 18.77 15.43
CA VAL A 310 -27.01 18.91 16.76
C VAL A 310 -26.61 20.37 17.00
N PRO A 311 -26.45 20.80 18.26
CA PRO A 311 -25.99 22.14 18.58
C PRO A 311 -24.66 22.48 17.89
N ALA A 312 -24.47 23.75 17.54
CA ALA A 312 -23.26 24.21 16.89
C ALA A 312 -22.02 23.88 17.75
N GLY A 313 -21.04 23.20 17.15
CA GLY A 313 -19.82 22.74 17.83
C GLY A 313 -19.95 21.41 18.58
N ALA A 314 -21.15 20.81 18.67
CA ALA A 314 -21.34 19.51 19.31
C ALA A 314 -20.88 18.33 18.42
N TRP A 315 -20.95 18.50 17.09
CA TRP A 315 -20.34 17.57 16.15
C TRP A 315 -18.83 17.79 16.05
N THR A 316 -18.07 17.07 16.89
CA THR A 316 -16.61 17.17 16.96
C THR A 316 -15.90 16.14 16.07
N ASP A 317 -14.60 16.32 15.84
CA ASP A 317 -13.78 15.36 15.08
C ASP A 317 -13.82 13.93 15.67
N SER A 318 -13.98 13.81 16.99
CA SER A 318 -14.11 12.51 17.67
C SER A 318 -15.43 11.80 17.32
N VAL A 319 -16.54 12.56 17.24
CA VAL A 319 -17.83 12.05 16.81
C VAL A 319 -17.78 11.63 15.35
N GLU A 320 -17.16 12.45 14.49
CA GLU A 320 -16.99 12.14 13.07
C GLU A 320 -16.12 10.89 12.87
N GLN A 321 -15.04 10.72 13.63
CA GLN A 321 -14.23 9.49 13.61
C GLN A 321 -15.04 8.26 14.03
N THR A 322 -15.90 8.39 15.04
CA THR A 322 -16.78 7.31 15.52
C THR A 322 -17.80 6.94 14.45
N PHE A 323 -18.44 7.92 13.81
CA PHE A 323 -19.33 7.71 12.66
C PHE A 323 -18.63 6.88 11.57
N TRP A 324 -17.44 7.32 11.14
CA TRP A 324 -16.69 6.63 10.10
C TRP A 324 -16.23 5.22 10.50
N ALA A 325 -15.98 4.97 11.78
CA ALA A 325 -15.63 3.62 12.25
C ALA A 325 -16.78 2.63 12.02
N HIS A 326 -18.00 3.00 12.43
CA HIS A 326 -19.21 2.16 12.27
C HIS A 326 -19.60 1.96 10.80
N VAL A 327 -19.56 3.06 10.04
CA VAL A 327 -19.84 3.04 8.60
C VAL A 327 -18.86 2.11 7.89
N LYS A 328 -17.55 2.20 8.16
CA LYS A 328 -16.53 1.31 7.58
C LYS A 328 -16.66 -0.16 7.99
N THR A 329 -17.29 -0.45 9.14
CA THR A 329 -17.60 -1.82 9.55
C THR A 329 -18.85 -2.40 8.89
N GLY A 330 -19.53 -1.61 8.03
CA GLY A 330 -20.69 -2.04 7.26
C GLY A 330 -22.04 -1.71 7.88
N GLU A 331 -22.09 -0.86 8.91
CA GLU A 331 -23.35 -0.35 9.45
C GLU A 331 -23.97 0.71 8.52
N GLU A 332 -25.30 0.76 8.50
CA GLU A 332 -26.06 1.66 7.64
C GLU A 332 -25.86 3.14 8.08
N PRO A 333 -25.47 4.05 7.18
CA PRO A 333 -25.05 5.40 7.55
C PRO A 333 -26.12 6.27 8.21
N GLU A 334 -27.37 6.22 7.76
CA GLU A 334 -28.46 7.00 8.36
C GLU A 334 -28.72 6.56 9.81
N THR A 335 -28.65 5.26 10.06
CA THR A 335 -28.82 4.65 11.38
C THR A 335 -27.72 5.11 12.34
N VAL A 336 -26.46 5.07 11.90
CA VAL A 336 -25.32 5.54 12.71
C VAL A 336 -25.41 7.05 12.96
N ALA A 337 -25.72 7.84 11.92
CA ALA A 337 -25.90 9.28 12.05
C ALA A 337 -26.98 9.64 13.05
N ARG A 338 -28.18 9.04 12.93
CA ARG A 338 -29.30 9.25 13.86
C ARG A 338 -28.95 8.86 15.29
N ARG A 339 -28.25 7.74 15.49
CA ARG A 339 -27.82 7.30 16.81
C ARG A 339 -26.91 8.33 17.48
N LEU A 340 -25.92 8.84 16.76
CA LEU A 340 -24.97 9.83 17.28
C LEU A 340 -25.65 11.18 17.53
N VAL A 341 -26.54 11.63 16.64
CA VAL A 341 -27.34 12.85 16.84
C VAL A 341 -28.17 12.76 18.11
N ASN A 342 -28.86 11.64 18.34
CA ASN A 342 -29.66 11.43 19.54
C ASN A 342 -28.80 11.45 20.81
N GLU A 343 -27.67 10.73 20.81
CA GLU A 343 -26.75 10.69 21.96
C GLU A 343 -26.21 12.09 22.32
N ILE A 344 -25.88 12.89 21.31
CA ILE A 344 -25.40 14.27 21.49
C ILE A 344 -26.51 15.17 22.06
N ASN A 345 -27.72 15.07 21.51
CA ASN A 345 -28.85 15.87 21.96
C ASN A 345 -29.30 15.49 23.37
N GLU A 346 -29.31 14.21 23.73
CA GLU A 346 -29.59 13.75 25.09
C GLU A 346 -28.57 14.28 26.10
N ARG A 347 -27.27 14.23 25.76
CA ARG A 347 -26.22 14.81 26.60
C ARG A 347 -26.36 16.32 26.75
N SER A 348 -26.77 17.02 25.69
CA SER A 348 -26.97 18.47 25.72
C SER A 348 -28.20 18.90 26.52
N GLN A 349 -29.19 18.03 26.73
CA GLN A 349 -30.39 18.30 27.53
C GLN A 349 -30.22 17.93 29.01
N ALA A 350 -29.28 17.03 29.30
CA ALA A 350 -28.94 16.61 30.67
C ALA A 350 -27.92 17.55 31.35
N SER A 351 -27.37 18.52 30.61
CA SER A 351 -26.37 19.48 31.06
C SER A 351 -26.94 20.88 31.09
#